data_AF-A0A423FWT1-F1
#
_entry.id   AF-A0A423FWT1-F1
#
_cell.length_a   1.000
_cell.length_b   1.000
_cell.length_c   1.000
_cell.angle_alpha   90.00
_cell.angle_beta   90.00
_cell.angle_gamma   90.00
#
_symmetry.space_group_name_H-M   'P 1'
#
loop_
_entity.id
_entity.type
_entity.pdbx_description
1 polymer ?
#
loop_
_entity_poly.entity_id
_entity_poly.type
_entity_poly.pdbx_seq_one_letter_code
_entity_poly.pdbx_strand_id
1 'polypeptide(L)'
;MSESKVGSFFKTVAMWLFFALFLAIGLAAMFTSLASGLIMLLAACVFVPQINRTIKEKAGVTVSPGHRAVAAIVCLGFMFYTSSKALDAERSERQAQEAQVAQVKAEQAQKEKHNYVSANKDSILAEMNVLIANQDYLGATALGAKYSNAGSFEIDQAFSKVLFQKTEADKQQKKVSLQASLAKIKQDDYRSLSSTYTQLAAIDSSYQANADKFTKLAEQQAQEAKVREQAAAEKARNRSLGLNWNYADDEDNMSGKPVRRAYVSSISTVDFKFPYSGTQRATLTIRKHPRWGTSVYIAIEKGQFVCGYDGCDVRVRFAKGNAQRMSASEPDDQSSDLLFISNASSFINQARKSDKVYIEADFYQEGSRIFEFDISDLDWK
;
A
#
# COMPACT_ATOMS: atom_id res chain seq x y z
N MET A 1 -31.56 -31.27 62.87
CA MET A 1 -30.80 -30.04 63.21
C MET A 1 -31.78 -29.04 63.80
N SER A 2 -31.61 -28.68 65.08
CA SER A 2 -32.44 -27.71 65.80
C SER A 2 -32.22 -26.29 65.26
N GLU A 3 -33.25 -25.64 64.71
CA GLU A 3 -33.19 -24.19 64.46
C GLU A 3 -33.09 -23.45 65.81
N SER A 4 -32.06 -22.61 65.97
CA SER A 4 -31.94 -21.76 67.16
C SER A 4 -32.95 -20.61 67.10
N LYS A 5 -33.55 -20.23 68.24
CA LYS A 5 -34.48 -19.08 68.34
C LYS A 5 -33.88 -17.77 67.78
N VAL A 6 -32.56 -17.64 67.81
CA VAL A 6 -31.81 -16.49 67.28
C VAL A 6 -31.91 -16.42 65.75
N GLY A 7 -31.83 -17.55 65.03
CA GLY A 7 -31.95 -17.57 63.57
C GLY A 7 -33.33 -17.19 63.04
N SER A 8 -34.39 -17.52 63.79
CA SER A 8 -35.78 -17.14 63.45
C SER A 8 -36.04 -15.64 63.60
N PHE A 9 -35.45 -15.02 64.64
CA PHE A 9 -35.54 -13.58 64.87
C PHE A 9 -34.86 -12.78 63.75
N PHE A 10 -33.61 -13.14 63.38
CA PHE A 10 -32.89 -12.48 62.29
C PHE A 10 -33.60 -12.60 60.93
N LYS A 11 -34.20 -13.76 60.62
CA LYS A 11 -35.01 -13.96 59.40
C LYS A 11 -36.23 -13.02 59.37
N THR A 12 -36.87 -12.80 60.52
CA THR A 12 -38.05 -11.93 60.63
C THR A 12 -37.69 -10.45 60.48
N VAL A 13 -36.57 -10.02 61.07
CA VAL A 13 -36.05 -8.65 60.92
C VAL A 13 -35.66 -8.38 59.46
N ALA A 14 -34.96 -9.31 58.81
CA ALA A 14 -34.61 -9.19 57.39
C ALA A 14 -35.84 -9.07 56.48
N MET A 15 -36.92 -9.82 56.77
CA MET A 15 -38.18 -9.72 56.02
C MET A 15 -38.83 -8.33 56.12
N TRP A 16 -38.86 -7.73 57.30
CA TRP A 16 -39.41 -6.37 57.47
C TRP A 16 -38.53 -5.30 56.82
N LEU A 17 -37.21 -5.48 56.79
CA LEU A 17 -36.31 -4.59 56.06
C LEU A 17 -36.55 -4.64 54.54
N PHE A 18 -36.67 -5.85 53.97
CA PHE A 18 -37.01 -5.99 52.54
C PHE A 18 -38.42 -5.47 52.23
N PHE A 19 -39.39 -5.67 53.11
CA PHE A 19 -40.71 -5.07 52.99
C PHE A 19 -40.62 -3.54 52.93
N ALA A 20 -39.93 -2.90 53.86
CA ALA A 20 -39.78 -1.45 53.90
C ALA A 20 -39.07 -0.90 52.65
N LEU A 21 -38.03 -1.60 52.17
CA LEU A 21 -37.31 -1.24 50.94
C LEU A 21 -38.23 -1.29 49.72
N PHE A 22 -38.94 -2.40 49.51
CA PHE A 22 -39.84 -2.57 48.36
C PHE A 22 -41.07 -1.67 48.46
N LEU A 23 -41.54 -1.37 49.67
CA LEU A 23 -42.60 -0.40 49.92
C LEU A 23 -42.16 1.01 49.52
N ALA A 24 -40.96 1.44 49.91
CA ALA A 24 -40.42 2.75 49.56
C ALA A 24 -40.21 2.89 48.04
N ILE A 25 -39.64 1.86 47.39
CA ILE A 25 -39.47 1.83 45.94
C ILE A 25 -40.84 1.86 45.23
N GLY A 26 -41.81 1.08 45.72
CA GLY A 26 -43.16 1.07 45.16
C GLY A 26 -43.88 2.41 45.27
N LEU A 27 -43.79 3.07 46.43
CA LEU A 27 -44.36 4.41 46.63
C LEU A 27 -43.66 5.47 45.76
N ALA A 28 -42.33 5.41 45.62
CA ALA A 28 -41.60 6.30 44.72
C ALA A 28 -41.99 6.07 43.25
N ALA A 29 -42.18 4.82 42.84
CA ALA A 29 -42.60 4.44 41.50
C ALA A 29 -44.02 4.91 41.15
N MET A 30 -44.91 5.10 42.12
CA MET A 30 -46.26 5.64 41.87
C MET A 30 -46.24 7.08 41.34
N PHE A 31 -45.20 7.87 41.62
CA PHE A 31 -45.06 9.23 41.09
C PHE A 31 -44.76 9.25 39.59
N THR A 32 -44.21 8.18 39.04
CA THR A 32 -43.88 8.06 37.61
C THR A 32 -44.89 7.19 36.87
N SER A 33 -45.33 6.07 37.45
CA SER A 33 -46.38 5.22 36.90
C SER A 33 -47.12 4.48 38.01
N LEU A 34 -48.41 4.81 38.14
CA LEU A 34 -49.33 4.21 39.12
C LEU A 34 -49.31 2.67 39.04
N ALA A 35 -49.29 2.11 37.82
CA ALA A 35 -49.26 0.67 37.60
C ALA A 35 -47.95 0.02 38.08
N SER A 36 -46.80 0.65 37.80
CA SER A 36 -45.50 0.15 38.24
C SER A 36 -45.36 0.15 39.77
N GLY A 37 -45.92 1.19 40.42
CA GLY A 37 -45.94 1.30 41.87
C GLY A 37 -46.84 0.26 42.53
N LEU A 38 -48.04 0.02 41.99
CA LEU A 38 -48.94 -1.02 42.50
C LEU A 38 -48.32 -2.42 42.44
N ILE A 39 -47.59 -2.75 41.38
CA ILE A 39 -46.90 -4.05 41.22
C ILE A 39 -45.79 -4.22 42.26
N MET A 40 -45.04 -3.15 42.53
CA MET A 40 -44.00 -3.16 43.56
C MET A 40 -44.57 -3.22 44.99
N LEU A 41 -45.73 -2.62 45.23
CA LEU A 41 -46.46 -2.77 46.50
C LEU A 41 -46.93 -4.22 46.71
N LEU A 42 -47.42 -4.88 45.66
CA LEU A 42 -47.75 -6.31 45.72
C LEU A 42 -46.50 -7.18 45.98
N ALA A 43 -45.37 -6.83 45.39
CA ALA A 43 -44.09 -7.49 45.66
C ALA A 43 -43.64 -7.31 47.12
N ALA A 44 -43.86 -6.12 47.71
CA ALA A 44 -43.58 -5.87 49.11
C ALA A 44 -44.39 -6.82 50.02
N CYS A 45 -45.68 -7.04 49.73
CA CYS A 45 -46.55 -7.92 50.52
C CYS A 45 -46.00 -9.35 50.68
N VAL A 46 -45.19 -9.86 49.75
CA VAL A 46 -44.54 -11.18 49.82
C VAL A 46 -43.55 -11.29 50.98
N PHE A 47 -43.01 -10.16 51.47
CA PHE A 47 -42.11 -10.11 52.60
C PHE A 47 -42.82 -9.94 53.95
N VAL A 48 -44.14 -9.74 53.98
CA VAL A 48 -44.90 -9.60 55.22
C VAL A 48 -45.13 -10.99 55.85
N PRO A 49 -44.62 -11.25 57.08
CA PRO A 49 -44.74 -12.58 57.69
C PRO A 49 -46.19 -13.03 57.93
N GLN A 50 -47.09 -12.10 58.27
CA GLN A 50 -48.50 -12.39 58.52
C GLN A 50 -49.24 -12.86 57.26
N ILE A 51 -48.99 -12.20 56.12
CA ILE A 51 -49.59 -12.57 54.83
C ILE A 51 -49.14 -13.97 54.42
N ASN A 52 -47.85 -14.27 54.57
CA ASN A 52 -47.30 -15.59 54.29
C ASN A 52 -47.90 -16.70 55.15
N ARG A 53 -48.23 -16.41 56.42
CA ARG A 53 -48.90 -17.37 57.32
C ARG A 53 -50.32 -17.67 56.83
N THR A 54 -51.07 -16.63 56.48
CA THR A 54 -52.44 -16.78 55.95
C THR A 54 -52.48 -17.53 54.62
N ILE A 55 -51.50 -17.32 53.73
CA ILE A 55 -51.38 -18.07 52.47
C ILE A 55 -51.14 -19.55 52.75
N LYS A 56 -50.29 -19.89 53.73
CA LYS A 56 -50.04 -21.28 54.13
C LYS A 56 -51.30 -21.95 54.68
N GLU A 57 -52.07 -21.22 55.50
CA GLU A 57 -53.31 -21.72 56.11
C GLU A 57 -54.44 -21.93 55.09
N LYS A 58 -54.61 -21.02 54.12
CA LYS A 58 -55.72 -21.07 53.16
C LYS A 58 -55.40 -21.83 51.87
N ALA A 59 -54.17 -21.76 51.40
CA ALA A 59 -53.77 -22.30 50.09
C ALA A 59 -52.83 -23.51 50.21
N GLY A 60 -52.37 -23.87 51.40
CA GLY A 60 -51.47 -25.01 51.62
C GLY A 60 -50.05 -24.85 51.06
N VAL A 61 -49.71 -23.69 50.48
CA VAL A 61 -48.42 -23.43 49.83
C VAL A 61 -47.42 -22.81 50.81
N THR A 62 -46.20 -23.35 50.89
CA THR A 62 -45.11 -22.78 51.70
C THR A 62 -44.20 -21.89 50.87
N VAL A 63 -44.26 -20.58 51.09
CA VAL A 63 -43.41 -19.60 50.38
C VAL A 63 -41.98 -19.64 50.92
N SER A 64 -41.11 -20.40 50.24
CA SER A 64 -39.68 -20.50 50.58
C SER A 64 -38.89 -19.24 50.16
N PRO A 65 -37.66 -19.02 50.67
CA PRO A 65 -36.83 -17.88 50.29
C PRO A 65 -36.59 -17.75 48.78
N GLY A 66 -36.46 -18.88 48.06
CA GLY A 66 -36.31 -18.89 46.60
C GLY A 66 -37.52 -18.33 45.85
N HIS A 67 -38.73 -18.65 46.29
CA HIS A 67 -39.96 -18.13 45.68
C HIS A 67 -40.08 -16.60 45.82
N ARG A 68 -39.58 -16.05 46.94
CA ARG A 68 -39.60 -14.60 47.19
C ARG A 68 -38.60 -13.85 46.32
N ALA A 69 -37.42 -14.42 46.13
CA ALA A 69 -36.42 -13.87 45.23
C ALA A 69 -36.93 -13.86 43.78
N VAL A 70 -37.57 -14.95 43.34
CA VAL A 70 -38.19 -15.02 42.00
C VAL A 70 -39.31 -13.97 41.85
N ALA A 71 -40.22 -13.86 42.81
CA ALA A 71 -41.29 -12.85 42.76
C ALA A 71 -40.73 -11.42 42.72
N ALA A 72 -39.73 -11.12 43.54
CA ALA A 72 -39.08 -9.81 43.56
C ALA A 72 -38.38 -9.47 42.24
N ILE A 73 -37.65 -10.42 41.64
CA ILE A 73 -36.96 -10.23 40.35
C ILE A 73 -37.98 -10.00 39.23
N VAL A 74 -39.07 -10.78 39.19
CA VAL A 74 -40.13 -10.63 38.18
C VAL A 74 -40.81 -9.27 38.30
N CYS A 75 -41.17 -8.84 39.51
CA CYS A 75 -41.79 -7.54 39.74
C CYS A 75 -40.83 -6.37 39.42
N LEU A 76 -39.54 -6.49 39.78
CA LEU A 76 -38.52 -5.50 39.41
C LEU A 76 -38.33 -5.43 37.90
N GLY A 77 -38.21 -6.57 37.21
CA GLY A 77 -38.08 -6.62 35.76
C GLY A 77 -39.28 -5.99 35.04
N PHE A 78 -40.49 -6.23 35.55
CA PHE A 78 -41.71 -5.62 35.00
C PHE A 78 -41.78 -4.12 35.29
N MET A 79 -41.37 -3.67 36.49
CA MET A 79 -41.23 -2.25 36.81
C MET A 79 -40.27 -1.57 35.82
N PHE A 80 -39.05 -2.09 35.65
CA PHE A 80 -38.07 -1.54 34.70
C PHE A 80 -38.60 -1.49 33.27
N TYR A 81 -39.30 -2.54 32.81
CA TYR A 81 -39.91 -2.58 31.48
C TYR A 81 -41.01 -1.53 31.28
N THR A 82 -41.90 -1.37 32.27
CA THR A 82 -42.98 -0.38 32.20
C THR A 82 -42.46 1.05 32.32
N SER A 83 -41.47 1.30 33.17
CA SER A 83 -40.82 2.61 33.29
C SER A 83 -40.01 2.96 32.04
N SER A 84 -39.30 2.01 31.43
CA SER A 84 -38.59 2.26 30.17
C SER A 84 -39.56 2.59 29.03
N LYS A 85 -40.67 1.84 28.91
CA LYS A 85 -41.73 2.10 27.93
C LYS A 85 -42.38 3.47 28.11
N ALA A 86 -42.62 3.90 29.34
CA ALA A 86 -43.20 5.22 29.63
C ALA A 86 -42.26 6.37 29.25
N LEU A 87 -40.96 6.25 29.57
CA LEU A 87 -39.94 7.23 29.19
C LEU A 87 -39.73 7.29 27.67
N ASP A 88 -39.76 6.15 26.98
CA ASP A 88 -39.66 6.10 25.52
C ASP A 88 -40.88 6.72 24.84
N ALA A 89 -42.08 6.51 25.39
CA ALA A 89 -43.30 7.18 24.92
C ALA A 89 -43.21 8.71 25.07
N GLU A 90 -42.83 9.22 26.24
CA GLU A 90 -42.64 10.66 26.45
C GLU A 90 -41.56 11.27 25.54
N ARG A 91 -40.44 10.57 25.32
CA ARG A 91 -39.40 11.03 24.38
C ARG A 91 -39.94 11.09 22.96
N SER A 92 -40.70 10.08 22.52
CA SER A 92 -41.28 10.04 21.19
C SER A 92 -42.30 11.16 20.96
N GLU A 93 -43.10 11.50 21.98
CA GLU A 93 -44.06 12.61 21.92
C GLU A 93 -43.34 13.96 21.87
N ARG A 94 -42.32 14.18 22.71
CA ARG A 94 -41.50 15.40 22.64
C ARG A 94 -40.80 15.53 21.30
N GLN A 95 -40.22 14.46 20.77
CA GLN A 95 -39.59 14.47 19.44
C GLN A 95 -40.61 14.75 18.34
N ALA A 96 -41.82 14.19 18.41
CA ALA A 96 -42.90 14.48 17.47
C ALA A 96 -43.35 15.93 17.56
N GLN A 97 -43.46 16.49 18.77
CA GLN A 97 -43.83 17.88 19.00
C GLN A 97 -42.74 18.85 18.55
N GLU A 98 -41.48 18.58 18.85
CA GLU A 98 -40.32 19.34 18.35
C GLU A 98 -40.24 19.28 16.82
N ALA A 99 -40.49 18.12 16.21
CA ALA A 99 -40.55 17.97 14.76
C ALA A 99 -41.70 18.78 14.15
N GLN A 100 -42.88 18.78 14.76
CA GLN A 100 -44.02 19.60 14.32
C GLN A 100 -43.74 21.10 14.46
N VAL A 101 -43.18 21.54 15.59
CA VAL A 101 -42.79 22.95 15.79
C VAL A 101 -41.71 23.36 14.78
N ALA A 102 -40.72 22.51 14.54
CA ALA A 102 -39.69 22.74 13.52
C ALA A 102 -40.30 22.81 12.12
N GLN A 103 -41.25 21.93 11.80
CA GLN A 103 -41.96 21.94 10.52
C GLN A 103 -42.78 23.22 10.34
N VAL A 104 -43.58 23.62 11.33
CA VAL A 104 -44.36 24.86 11.29
C VAL A 104 -43.45 26.08 11.14
N LYS A 105 -42.33 26.12 11.87
CA LYS A 105 -41.33 27.18 11.76
C LYS A 105 -40.70 27.21 10.37
N ALA A 106 -40.40 26.05 9.78
CA ALA A 106 -39.87 25.95 8.43
C ALA A 106 -40.89 26.40 7.38
N GLU A 107 -42.15 26.00 7.50
CA GLU A 107 -43.24 26.43 6.62
C GLU A 107 -43.49 27.94 6.74
N GLN A 108 -43.44 28.50 7.94
CA GLN A 108 -43.55 29.93 8.15
C GLN A 108 -42.37 30.69 7.50
N ALA A 109 -41.14 30.22 7.73
CA ALA A 109 -39.96 30.81 7.08
C ALA A 109 -40.05 30.71 5.54
N GLN A 110 -40.57 29.61 5.00
CA GLN A 110 -40.82 29.42 3.57
C GLN A 110 -41.86 30.42 3.04
N LYS A 111 -42.96 30.65 3.78
CA LYS A 111 -44.00 31.63 3.43
C LYS A 111 -43.46 33.06 3.47
N GLU A 112 -42.72 33.41 4.51
CA GLU A 112 -42.07 34.73 4.62
C GLU A 112 -41.09 34.96 3.46
N LYS A 113 -40.29 33.94 3.14
CA LYS A 113 -39.38 33.95 1.98
C LYS A 113 -40.16 34.14 0.66
N HIS A 114 -41.24 33.40 0.46
CA HIS A 114 -42.10 33.51 -0.72
C HIS A 114 -42.69 34.92 -0.87
N ASN A 115 -43.26 35.47 0.21
CA ASN A 115 -43.83 36.82 0.23
C ASN A 115 -42.77 37.88 -0.08
N TYR A 116 -41.58 37.76 0.52
CA TYR A 116 -40.47 38.68 0.28
C TYR A 116 -40.03 38.63 -1.19
N VAL A 117 -39.85 37.42 -1.74
CA VAL A 117 -39.47 37.22 -3.14
C VAL A 117 -40.53 37.75 -4.10
N SER A 118 -41.81 37.52 -3.82
CA SER A 118 -42.90 38.06 -4.63
C SER A 118 -42.92 39.59 -4.65
N ALA A 119 -42.58 40.24 -3.53
CA ALA A 119 -42.57 41.70 -3.43
C ALA A 119 -41.29 42.35 -4.01
N ASN A 120 -40.16 41.63 -4.05
CA ASN A 120 -38.85 42.18 -4.40
C ASN A 120 -38.20 41.51 -5.62
N LYS A 121 -38.99 40.75 -6.41
CA LYS A 121 -38.50 39.96 -7.54
C LYS A 121 -37.58 40.74 -8.47
N ASP A 122 -38.01 41.92 -8.93
CA ASP A 122 -37.26 42.71 -9.91
C ASP A 122 -35.95 43.24 -9.33
N SER A 123 -35.95 43.66 -8.06
CA SER A 123 -34.74 44.08 -7.35
C SER A 123 -33.73 42.95 -7.20
N ILE A 124 -34.20 41.73 -6.84
CA ILE A 124 -33.35 40.54 -6.70
C ILE A 124 -32.74 40.15 -8.06
N LEU A 125 -33.53 40.18 -9.13
CA LEU A 125 -33.05 39.89 -10.48
C LEU A 125 -32.04 40.96 -10.96
N ALA A 126 -32.29 42.24 -10.67
CA ALA A 126 -31.38 43.32 -11.00
C ALA A 126 -30.03 43.19 -10.26
N GLU A 127 -30.06 42.91 -8.95
CA GLU A 127 -28.87 42.70 -8.13
C GLU A 127 -28.05 41.49 -8.64
N MET A 128 -28.73 40.38 -8.95
CA MET A 128 -28.08 39.20 -9.50
C MET A 128 -27.43 39.48 -10.86
N ASN A 129 -28.07 40.28 -11.73
CA ASN A 129 -27.49 40.71 -13.01
C ASN A 129 -26.27 41.62 -12.82
N VAL A 130 -26.27 42.51 -11.81
CA VAL A 130 -25.10 43.33 -11.46
C VAL A 130 -23.93 42.47 -11.00
N LEU A 131 -24.19 41.47 -10.15
CA LEU A 131 -23.17 40.53 -9.69
C LEU A 131 -22.56 39.73 -10.85
N ILE A 132 -23.41 39.26 -11.78
CA ILE A 132 -22.95 38.60 -13.02
C ILE A 132 -22.11 39.56 -13.89
N ALA A 133 -22.56 40.80 -14.07
CA ALA A 133 -21.85 41.80 -14.88
C ALA A 133 -20.46 42.12 -14.32
N ASN A 134 -20.32 42.08 -13.00
CA ASN A 134 -19.04 42.26 -12.29
C ASN A 134 -18.20 40.97 -12.20
N GLN A 135 -18.64 39.86 -12.80
CA GLN A 135 -18.05 38.53 -12.68
C GLN A 135 -17.97 38.00 -11.23
N ASP A 136 -18.76 38.57 -10.30
CA ASP A 136 -18.88 38.08 -8.94
C ASP A 136 -19.86 36.90 -8.88
N TYR A 137 -19.42 35.76 -9.41
CA TYR A 137 -20.21 34.54 -9.42
C TYR A 137 -20.40 33.95 -8.02
N LEU A 138 -19.52 34.25 -7.06
CA LEU A 138 -19.67 33.81 -5.67
C LEU A 138 -20.82 34.56 -4.99
N GLY A 139 -20.83 35.90 -5.11
CA GLY A 139 -21.93 36.74 -4.64
C GLY A 139 -23.25 36.37 -5.33
N ALA A 140 -23.26 36.22 -6.66
CA ALA A 140 -24.45 35.83 -7.41
C ALA A 140 -24.99 34.44 -6.98
N THR A 141 -24.08 33.49 -6.69
CA THR A 141 -24.47 32.16 -6.20
C THR A 141 -25.07 32.23 -4.80
N ALA A 142 -24.47 33.02 -3.90
CA ALA A 142 -24.99 33.21 -2.55
C ALA A 142 -26.38 33.87 -2.56
N LEU A 143 -26.57 34.88 -3.41
CA LEU A 143 -27.85 35.57 -3.59
C LEU A 143 -28.91 34.63 -4.19
N GLY A 144 -28.56 33.88 -5.23
CA GLY A 144 -29.46 32.90 -5.84
C GLY A 144 -29.82 31.75 -4.89
N ALA A 145 -28.87 31.21 -4.13
CA ALA A 145 -29.13 30.20 -3.11
C ALA A 145 -30.04 30.73 -1.99
N LYS A 146 -29.89 32.01 -1.62
CA LYS A 146 -30.73 32.66 -0.61
C LYS A 146 -32.19 32.73 -1.05
N TYR A 147 -32.48 32.99 -2.33
CA TYR A 147 -33.84 33.22 -2.82
C TYR A 147 -34.44 32.13 -3.71
N SER A 148 -33.68 31.07 -4.04
CA SER A 148 -34.18 29.94 -4.84
C SER A 148 -35.28 29.15 -4.13
N ASN A 149 -36.10 28.43 -4.89
CA ASN A 149 -37.22 27.62 -4.42
C ASN A 149 -38.24 28.40 -3.57
N ALA A 150 -38.30 29.73 -3.75
CA ALA A 150 -39.24 30.61 -3.06
C ALA A 150 -40.48 30.92 -3.91
N GLY A 151 -40.76 30.14 -4.97
CA GLY A 151 -41.95 30.29 -5.81
C GLY A 151 -41.82 31.31 -6.95
N SER A 152 -40.60 31.69 -7.35
CA SER A 152 -40.33 32.56 -8.51
C SER A 152 -39.50 31.80 -9.54
N PHE A 153 -40.17 31.38 -10.63
CA PHE A 153 -39.53 30.63 -11.72
C PHE A 153 -38.37 31.40 -12.35
N GLU A 154 -38.49 32.72 -12.48
CA GLU A 154 -37.46 33.55 -13.11
C GLU A 154 -36.20 33.66 -12.25
N ILE A 155 -36.34 33.68 -10.92
CA ILE A 155 -35.18 33.66 -10.00
C ILE A 155 -34.50 32.29 -10.07
N ASP A 156 -35.26 31.19 -10.10
CA ASP A 156 -34.69 29.84 -10.20
C ASP A 156 -34.00 29.61 -11.56
N GLN A 157 -34.56 30.15 -12.64
CA GLN A 157 -33.93 30.15 -13.96
C GLN A 157 -32.65 31.00 -13.98
N ALA A 158 -32.70 32.21 -13.42
CA ALA A 158 -31.54 33.08 -13.32
C ALA A 158 -30.43 32.45 -12.46
N PHE A 159 -30.79 31.81 -11.35
CA PHE A 159 -29.82 31.11 -10.51
C PHE A 159 -29.19 29.91 -11.24
N SER A 160 -29.97 29.13 -11.98
CA SER A 160 -29.44 28.05 -12.83
C SER A 160 -28.44 28.57 -13.86
N LYS A 161 -28.72 29.73 -14.47
CA LYS A 161 -27.80 30.41 -15.40
C LYS A 161 -26.52 30.88 -14.70
N VAL A 162 -26.62 31.42 -13.49
CA VAL A 162 -25.45 31.81 -12.66
C VAL A 162 -24.55 30.59 -12.41
N LEU A 163 -25.12 29.46 -12.00
CA LEU A 163 -24.37 28.23 -11.73
C LEU A 163 -23.64 27.71 -12.99
N PHE A 164 -24.32 27.75 -14.14
CA PHE A 164 -23.72 27.40 -15.43
C PHE A 164 -22.57 28.35 -15.79
N GLN A 165 -22.79 29.67 -15.73
CA GLN A 165 -21.76 30.66 -16.05
C GLN A 165 -20.57 30.60 -15.11
N LYS A 166 -20.81 30.37 -13.81
CA LYS A 166 -19.76 30.12 -12.82
C LYS A 166 -18.90 28.93 -13.22
N THR A 167 -19.53 27.81 -13.58
CA THR A 167 -18.81 26.59 -13.98
C THR A 167 -17.94 26.84 -15.21
N GLU A 168 -18.45 27.58 -16.20
CA GLU A 168 -17.68 27.96 -17.38
C GLU A 168 -16.55 28.94 -17.04
N ALA A 169 -16.78 29.93 -16.18
CA ALA A 169 -15.74 30.84 -15.70
C ALA A 169 -14.63 30.11 -14.94
N ASP A 170 -14.99 29.18 -14.05
CA ASP A 170 -14.04 28.36 -13.28
C ASP A 170 -13.20 27.46 -14.22
N LYS A 171 -13.81 26.89 -15.26
CA LYS A 171 -13.08 26.15 -16.32
C LYS A 171 -12.10 27.05 -17.06
N GLN A 172 -12.49 28.28 -17.43
CA GLN A 172 -11.59 29.22 -18.10
C GLN A 172 -10.45 29.67 -17.18
N GLN A 173 -10.72 29.94 -15.90
CA GLN A 173 -9.68 30.27 -14.93
C GLN A 173 -8.69 29.12 -14.76
N LYS A 174 -9.19 27.88 -14.69
CA LYS A 174 -8.35 26.68 -14.64
C LYS A 174 -7.54 26.50 -15.92
N LYS A 175 -8.09 26.79 -17.09
CA LYS A 175 -7.36 26.77 -18.36
C LYS A 175 -6.19 27.77 -18.34
N VAL A 176 -6.42 29.01 -17.90
CA VAL A 176 -5.37 30.04 -17.80
C VAL A 176 -4.28 29.62 -16.80
N SER A 177 -4.65 29.06 -15.65
CA SER A 177 -3.67 28.60 -14.66
C SER A 177 -2.81 27.45 -15.21
N LEU A 178 -3.41 26.48 -15.90
CA LEU A 178 -2.70 25.39 -16.56
C LEU A 178 -1.77 25.88 -17.68
N GLN A 179 -2.18 26.88 -18.47
CA GLN A 179 -1.33 27.51 -19.47
C GLN A 179 -0.12 28.23 -18.84
N ALA A 180 -0.33 28.93 -17.72
CA ALA A 180 0.76 29.55 -16.96
C ALA A 180 1.71 28.51 -16.36
N SER A 181 1.20 27.35 -15.93
CA SER A 181 2.02 26.21 -15.50
C SER A 181 2.82 25.61 -16.66
N LEU A 182 2.23 25.42 -17.84
CA LEU A 182 2.94 24.92 -19.03
C LEU A 182 4.18 25.76 -19.36
N ALA A 183 4.09 27.09 -19.24
CA ALA A 183 5.22 27.99 -19.50
C ALA A 183 6.41 27.78 -18.54
N LYS A 184 6.19 27.13 -17.39
CA LYS A 184 7.23 26.85 -16.37
C LYS A 184 7.78 25.43 -16.44
N ILE A 185 7.09 24.52 -17.12
CA ILE A 185 7.51 23.11 -17.21
C ILE A 185 8.65 23.00 -18.23
N LYS A 186 9.70 22.25 -17.88
CA LYS A 186 10.82 22.00 -18.79
C LYS A 186 10.35 21.13 -19.97
N GLN A 187 10.91 21.39 -21.15
CA GLN A 187 10.49 20.70 -22.38
C GLN A 187 10.82 19.20 -22.40
N ASP A 188 11.75 18.75 -21.55
CA ASP A 188 12.14 17.36 -21.37
C ASP A 188 11.41 16.66 -20.20
N ASP A 189 10.59 17.38 -19.44
CA ASP A 189 9.72 16.81 -18.41
C ASP A 189 8.39 16.35 -19.01
N TYR A 190 8.45 15.27 -19.79
CA TYR A 190 7.30 14.73 -20.50
C TYR A 190 6.17 14.26 -19.57
N ARG A 191 6.50 13.84 -18.35
CA ARG A 191 5.49 13.43 -17.36
C ARG A 191 4.64 14.62 -16.92
N SER A 192 5.27 15.74 -16.55
CA SER A 192 4.54 16.95 -16.17
C SER A 192 3.79 17.53 -17.36
N LEU A 193 4.41 17.58 -18.55
CA LEU A 193 3.75 18.03 -19.78
C LEU A 193 2.53 17.19 -20.13
N SER A 194 2.62 15.85 -20.10
CA SER A 194 1.49 14.95 -20.34
C SER A 194 0.33 15.22 -19.39
N SER A 195 0.61 15.32 -18.08
CA SER A 195 -0.42 15.61 -17.07
C SER A 195 -1.12 16.94 -17.31
N THR A 196 -0.36 18.01 -17.55
CA THR A 196 -0.93 19.34 -17.76
C THR A 196 -1.71 19.44 -19.07
N TYR A 197 -1.21 18.87 -20.17
CA TYR A 197 -1.95 18.85 -21.44
C TYR A 197 -3.22 17.99 -21.37
N THR A 198 -3.23 16.89 -20.62
CA THR A 198 -4.43 16.06 -20.42
C THR A 198 -5.51 16.84 -19.67
N GLN A 199 -5.14 17.59 -18.63
CA GLN A 199 -6.08 18.46 -17.92
C GLN A 199 -6.60 19.61 -18.78
N LEU A 200 -5.77 20.16 -19.67
CA LEU A 200 -6.20 21.14 -20.65
C LEU A 200 -7.14 20.54 -21.71
N ALA A 201 -6.86 19.33 -22.20
CA ALA A 201 -7.69 18.64 -23.17
C ALA A 201 -9.10 18.33 -22.65
N ALA A 202 -9.23 18.06 -21.35
CA ALA A 202 -10.52 17.89 -20.68
C ALA A 202 -11.37 19.17 -20.63
N ILE A 203 -10.76 20.35 -20.77
CA ILE A 203 -11.44 21.65 -20.81
C ILE A 203 -11.62 22.11 -22.26
N ASP A 204 -10.62 21.90 -23.10
CA ASP A 204 -10.55 22.35 -24.48
C ASP A 204 -9.87 21.29 -25.35
N SER A 205 -10.68 20.66 -26.20
CA SER A 205 -10.26 19.57 -27.09
C SER A 205 -9.10 19.93 -28.05
N SER A 206 -8.81 21.21 -28.28
CA SER A 206 -7.66 21.63 -29.11
C SER A 206 -6.31 21.17 -28.53
N TYR A 207 -6.26 20.86 -27.23
CA TYR A 207 -5.05 20.36 -26.57
C TYR A 207 -4.88 18.83 -26.64
N GLN A 208 -5.86 18.09 -27.17
CA GLN A 208 -5.84 16.62 -27.21
C GLN A 208 -4.60 16.09 -27.92
N ALA A 209 -4.24 16.66 -29.07
CA ALA A 209 -3.06 16.22 -29.83
C ALA A 209 -1.75 16.38 -29.03
N ASN A 210 -1.63 17.42 -28.22
CA ASN A 210 -0.47 17.61 -27.33
C ASN A 210 -0.52 16.63 -26.15
N ALA A 211 -1.70 16.39 -25.57
CA ALA A 211 -1.88 15.40 -24.52
C ALA A 211 -1.43 14.01 -24.97
N ASP A 212 -1.90 13.57 -26.15
CA ASP A 212 -1.53 12.27 -26.73
C ASP A 212 -0.03 12.19 -27.02
N LYS A 213 0.54 13.25 -27.63
CA LYS A 213 1.97 13.34 -27.93
C LYS A 213 2.83 13.19 -26.67
N PHE A 214 2.56 13.97 -25.63
CA PHE A 214 3.39 13.95 -24.43
C PHE A 214 3.16 12.70 -23.57
N THR A 215 1.97 12.10 -23.63
CA THR A 215 1.71 10.79 -23.03
C THR A 215 2.60 9.73 -23.65
N LYS A 216 2.63 9.65 -24.99
CA LYS A 216 3.49 8.71 -25.70
C LYS A 216 4.98 8.95 -25.40
N LEU A 217 5.42 10.20 -25.36
CA LEU A 217 6.82 10.54 -25.03
C LEU A 217 7.17 10.16 -23.58
N ALA A 218 6.26 10.37 -22.62
CA ALA A 218 6.46 9.98 -21.24
C ALA A 218 6.54 8.47 -21.07
N GLU A 219 5.71 7.71 -21.79
CA GLU A 219 5.75 6.25 -21.81
C GLU A 219 7.05 5.72 -22.42
N GLN A 220 7.49 6.29 -23.54
CA GLN A 220 8.76 5.95 -24.18
C GLN A 220 9.94 6.21 -23.25
N GLN A 221 10.00 7.40 -22.64
CA GLN A 221 11.07 7.75 -21.70
C GLN A 221 11.08 6.82 -20.48
N ALA A 222 9.91 6.45 -19.95
CA ALA A 222 9.81 5.51 -18.84
C ALA A 222 10.28 4.11 -19.25
N GLN A 223 9.97 3.66 -20.46
CA GLN A 223 10.42 2.38 -20.98
C GLN A 223 11.93 2.35 -21.21
N GLU A 224 12.49 3.41 -21.81
CA GLU A 224 13.94 3.56 -22.00
C GLU A 224 14.69 3.60 -20.67
N ALA A 225 14.14 4.29 -19.67
CA ALA A 225 14.70 4.32 -18.32
C ALA A 225 14.73 2.92 -17.68
N LYS A 226 13.64 2.16 -17.80
CA LYS A 226 13.58 0.76 -17.32
C LYS A 226 14.61 -0.12 -18.02
N VAL A 227 14.72 -0.03 -19.35
CA VAL A 227 15.70 -0.81 -20.12
C VAL A 227 17.12 -0.43 -19.71
N ARG A 228 17.40 0.86 -19.50
CA ARG A 228 18.70 1.34 -19.03
C ARG A 228 19.03 0.84 -17.63
N GLU A 229 18.06 0.86 -16.72
CA GLU A 229 18.20 0.34 -15.36
C GLU A 229 18.48 -1.17 -15.37
N GLN A 230 17.73 -1.94 -16.15
CA GLN A 230 17.96 -3.37 -16.32
C GLN A 230 19.33 -3.67 -16.91
N ALA A 231 19.75 -2.94 -17.95
CA ALA A 231 21.08 -3.09 -18.54
C ALA A 231 22.20 -2.73 -17.56
N ALA A 232 22.02 -1.67 -16.75
CA ALA A 232 22.96 -1.29 -15.71
C ALA A 232 23.04 -2.34 -14.58
N ALA A 233 21.91 -2.88 -14.17
CA ALA A 233 21.83 -3.94 -13.17
C ALA A 233 22.50 -5.24 -13.65
N GLU A 234 22.25 -5.66 -14.90
CA GLU A 234 22.90 -6.83 -15.47
C GLU A 234 24.40 -6.61 -15.64
N LYS A 235 24.84 -5.43 -16.08
CA LYS A 235 26.27 -5.08 -16.13
C LYS A 235 26.92 -5.12 -14.75
N ALA A 236 26.25 -4.60 -13.71
CA ALA A 236 26.73 -4.64 -12.34
C ALA A 236 26.82 -6.08 -11.80
N ARG A 237 25.82 -6.91 -12.11
CA ARG A 237 25.80 -8.35 -11.79
C ARG A 237 26.92 -9.12 -12.49
N ASN A 238 27.14 -8.87 -13.78
CA ASN A 238 28.21 -9.52 -14.53
C ASN A 238 29.58 -9.12 -13.98
N ARG A 239 29.75 -7.86 -13.59
CA ARG A 239 30.96 -7.40 -12.89
C ARG A 239 31.16 -8.10 -11.54
N SER A 240 30.11 -8.23 -10.70
CA SER A 240 30.25 -8.90 -9.39
C SER A 240 30.54 -10.39 -9.51
N LEU A 241 30.08 -11.03 -10.59
CA LEU A 241 30.39 -12.42 -10.93
C LEU A 241 31.71 -12.60 -11.69
N GLY A 242 32.44 -11.52 -11.97
CA GLY A 242 33.69 -11.57 -12.72
C GLY A 242 33.54 -11.93 -14.21
N LEU A 243 32.34 -11.84 -14.78
CA LEU A 243 32.03 -12.25 -16.16
C LEU A 243 32.48 -11.25 -17.24
N ASN A 244 32.98 -10.08 -16.84
CA ASN A 244 33.65 -9.12 -17.73
C ASN A 244 35.13 -9.03 -17.35
N TRP A 245 35.96 -8.42 -18.21
CA TRP A 245 37.36 -8.15 -17.88
C TRP A 245 37.48 -7.31 -16.62
N ASN A 246 38.18 -7.86 -15.64
CA ASN A 246 38.64 -7.19 -14.44
C ASN A 246 40.14 -6.99 -14.53
N TYR A 247 40.62 -5.88 -13.97
CA TYR A 247 42.03 -5.51 -14.02
C TYR A 247 42.58 -5.38 -12.62
N ALA A 248 43.77 -5.94 -12.40
CA ALA A 248 44.50 -5.84 -11.16
C ALA A 248 45.96 -5.52 -11.46
N ASP A 249 46.49 -4.55 -10.74
CA ASP A 249 47.92 -4.24 -10.70
C ASP A 249 48.45 -4.69 -9.32
N ASP A 250 49.61 -5.32 -9.34
CA ASP A 250 50.28 -5.93 -8.19
C ASP A 250 51.78 -5.65 -8.28
N GLU A 251 52.56 -5.95 -7.24
CA GLU A 251 54.01 -5.79 -7.27
C GLU A 251 54.71 -7.16 -7.21
N ASP A 252 55.65 -7.42 -8.11
CA ASP A 252 56.55 -8.57 -7.97
C ASP A 252 57.60 -8.24 -6.90
N ASN A 253 57.39 -8.71 -5.67
CA ASN A 253 58.29 -8.47 -4.53
C ASN A 253 59.77 -8.79 -4.81
N MET A 254 60.06 -9.69 -5.74
CA MET A 254 61.44 -10.05 -6.11
C MET A 254 62.12 -8.99 -7.00
N SER A 255 61.38 -8.29 -7.84
CA SER A 255 61.94 -7.26 -8.74
C SER A 255 61.52 -5.83 -8.41
N GLY A 256 60.54 -5.65 -7.52
CA GLY A 256 59.92 -4.35 -7.18
C GLY A 256 59.20 -3.70 -8.37
N LYS A 257 58.87 -4.48 -9.42
CA LYS A 257 58.25 -3.98 -10.65
C LYS A 257 56.79 -4.41 -10.73
N PRO A 258 55.92 -3.60 -11.36
CA PRO A 258 54.50 -3.89 -11.43
C PRO A 258 54.20 -5.14 -12.28
N VAL A 259 53.26 -5.94 -11.80
CA VAL A 259 52.59 -7.04 -12.50
C VAL A 259 51.18 -6.59 -12.82
N ARG A 260 50.82 -6.60 -14.11
CA ARG A 260 49.47 -6.27 -14.55
C ARG A 260 48.72 -7.54 -14.94
N ARG A 261 47.45 -7.65 -14.56
CA ARG A 261 46.56 -8.76 -14.91
C ARG A 261 45.23 -8.24 -15.43
N ALA A 262 44.73 -8.83 -16.51
CA ALA A 262 43.34 -8.77 -16.93
C ALA A 262 42.75 -10.17 -16.81
N TYR A 263 41.63 -10.34 -16.13
CA TYR A 263 41.01 -11.65 -15.91
C TYR A 263 39.50 -11.61 -16.08
N VAL A 264 38.94 -12.72 -16.56
CA VAL A 264 37.50 -12.88 -16.77
C VAL A 264 37.08 -14.31 -16.47
N SER A 265 35.94 -14.46 -15.80
CA SER A 265 35.31 -15.74 -15.48
C SER A 265 34.46 -16.24 -16.64
N SER A 266 34.40 -17.55 -16.84
CA SER A 266 33.55 -18.15 -17.86
C SER A 266 32.07 -17.86 -17.59
N ILE A 267 31.28 -17.60 -18.65
CA ILE A 267 29.81 -17.53 -18.62
C ILE A 267 29.21 -18.89 -18.29
N SER A 268 29.80 -19.97 -18.79
CA SER A 268 29.42 -21.32 -18.42
C SER A 268 29.94 -21.68 -17.02
N THR A 269 29.15 -22.48 -16.31
CA THR A 269 29.55 -23.10 -15.04
C THR A 269 29.77 -24.59 -15.25
N VAL A 270 30.66 -25.18 -14.47
CA VAL A 270 30.84 -26.63 -14.38
C VAL A 270 30.68 -27.08 -12.93
N ASP A 271 30.29 -28.32 -12.74
CA ASP A 271 30.29 -29.00 -11.45
C ASP A 271 30.91 -30.39 -11.66
N PHE A 272 32.07 -30.61 -11.06
CA PHE A 272 32.84 -31.84 -11.24
C PHE A 272 32.50 -32.85 -10.15
N LYS A 273 32.82 -34.11 -10.36
CA LYS A 273 32.66 -35.14 -9.34
C LYS A 273 33.68 -34.94 -8.22
N PHE A 274 33.41 -35.56 -7.06
CA PHE A 274 34.37 -35.65 -5.97
C PHE A 274 35.75 -36.11 -6.50
N PRO A 275 36.86 -35.46 -6.12
CA PRO A 275 37.02 -34.49 -5.02
C PRO A 275 36.76 -33.01 -5.38
N TYR A 276 36.33 -32.71 -6.60
CA TYR A 276 36.24 -31.35 -7.15
C TYR A 276 34.81 -30.78 -7.21
N SER A 277 33.90 -31.35 -6.42
CA SER A 277 32.48 -30.97 -6.42
C SER A 277 32.23 -29.54 -5.98
N GLY A 278 31.19 -28.96 -6.58
CA GLY A 278 30.71 -27.60 -6.36
C GLY A 278 30.72 -26.81 -7.66
N THR A 279 29.63 -26.09 -7.91
CA THR A 279 29.50 -25.18 -9.06
C THR A 279 30.62 -24.15 -9.06
N GLN A 280 31.36 -24.09 -10.15
CA GLN A 280 32.50 -23.20 -10.34
C GLN A 280 32.59 -22.71 -11.79
N ARG A 281 33.52 -21.78 -12.02
CA ARG A 281 33.82 -21.18 -13.33
C ARG A 281 35.31 -21.29 -13.59
N ALA A 282 35.69 -21.39 -14.86
CA ALA A 282 37.08 -21.20 -15.24
C ALA A 282 37.39 -19.70 -15.28
N THR A 283 38.66 -19.34 -15.05
CA THR A 283 39.15 -17.97 -15.18
C THR A 283 40.17 -17.89 -16.31
N LEU A 284 39.93 -17.03 -17.30
CA LEU A 284 40.89 -16.69 -18.34
C LEU A 284 41.65 -15.45 -17.89
N THR A 285 42.98 -15.51 -17.89
CA THR A 285 43.84 -14.40 -17.46
C THR A 285 44.89 -14.06 -18.50
N ILE A 286 45.07 -12.76 -18.75
CA ILE A 286 46.20 -12.17 -19.44
C ILE A 286 47.07 -11.48 -18.39
N ARG A 287 48.35 -11.85 -18.29
CA ARG A 287 49.27 -11.32 -17.28
C ARG A 287 50.55 -10.81 -17.93
N LYS A 288 50.96 -9.59 -17.61
CA LYS A 288 52.28 -9.03 -17.92
C LYS A 288 53.14 -9.07 -16.67
N HIS A 289 54.14 -9.95 -16.66
CA HIS A 289 55.08 -10.13 -15.56
C HIS A 289 56.45 -9.55 -15.92
N PRO A 290 57.13 -8.81 -15.03
CA PRO A 290 58.40 -8.16 -15.33
C PRO A 290 59.54 -9.15 -15.62
N ARG A 291 59.45 -10.39 -15.08
CA ARG A 291 60.47 -11.44 -15.24
C ARG A 291 60.14 -12.51 -16.29
N TRP A 292 58.86 -12.68 -16.62
CA TRP A 292 58.37 -13.79 -17.47
C TRP A 292 57.63 -13.32 -18.72
N GLY A 293 57.50 -12.01 -18.93
CA GLY A 293 56.82 -11.45 -20.09
C GLY A 293 55.30 -11.56 -20.01
N THR A 294 54.65 -11.57 -21.18
CA THR A 294 53.19 -11.64 -21.28
C THR A 294 52.75 -13.09 -21.43
N SER A 295 51.78 -13.50 -20.61
CA SER A 295 51.22 -14.85 -20.56
C SER A 295 49.71 -14.78 -20.69
N VAL A 296 49.12 -15.81 -21.30
CA VAL A 296 47.67 -16.07 -21.27
C VAL A 296 47.49 -17.45 -20.67
N TYR A 297 46.58 -17.60 -19.71
CA TYR A 297 46.30 -18.90 -19.11
C TYR A 297 44.83 -19.04 -18.73
N ILE A 298 44.36 -20.27 -18.74
CA ILE A 298 43.06 -20.66 -18.20
C ILE A 298 43.28 -21.40 -16.89
N ALA A 299 42.50 -21.09 -15.87
CA ALA A 299 42.55 -21.72 -14.55
C ALA A 299 41.17 -22.21 -14.11
N ILE A 300 41.14 -23.20 -13.22
CA ILE A 300 39.94 -23.74 -12.57
C ILE A 300 40.21 -23.81 -11.07
N GLU A 301 39.24 -23.51 -10.21
CA GLU A 301 39.48 -23.48 -8.75
C GLU A 301 39.57 -24.89 -8.16
N LYS A 302 38.69 -25.79 -8.62
CA LYS A 302 38.61 -27.18 -8.15
C LYS A 302 38.66 -28.08 -9.38
N GLY A 303 39.84 -28.53 -9.75
CA GLY A 303 39.98 -29.44 -10.88
C GLY A 303 41.43 -29.75 -11.18
N GLN A 304 41.60 -30.70 -12.09
CA GLN A 304 42.89 -31.08 -12.61
C GLN A 304 42.80 -31.11 -14.13
N PHE A 305 43.48 -30.18 -14.79
CA PHE A 305 43.73 -30.24 -16.22
C PHE A 305 44.56 -31.47 -16.55
N VAL A 306 44.30 -32.07 -17.70
CA VAL A 306 45.04 -33.23 -18.19
C VAL A 306 45.69 -32.88 -19.52
N CYS A 307 47.02 -32.95 -19.55
CA CYS A 307 47.80 -32.89 -20.77
C CYS A 307 48.08 -34.31 -21.31
N GLY A 308 48.16 -34.44 -22.63
CA GLY A 308 48.51 -35.69 -23.28
C GLY A 308 50.00 -36.00 -23.19
N TYR A 309 50.38 -37.26 -23.42
CA TYR A 309 51.78 -37.69 -23.46
C TYR A 309 52.59 -37.00 -24.57
N ASP A 310 51.95 -36.77 -25.73
CA ASP A 310 52.59 -36.14 -26.91
C ASP A 310 52.54 -34.60 -26.89
N GLY A 311 52.10 -34.00 -25.77
CA GLY A 311 51.99 -32.56 -25.61
C GLY A 311 50.66 -32.12 -24.98
N CYS A 312 50.61 -30.85 -24.58
CA CYS A 312 49.42 -30.24 -24.03
C CYS A 312 48.82 -29.26 -25.05
N ASP A 313 47.51 -29.34 -25.27
CA ASP A 313 46.82 -28.43 -26.17
C ASP A 313 45.41 -28.15 -25.67
N VAL A 314 44.90 -26.99 -26.04
CA VAL A 314 43.49 -26.60 -25.88
C VAL A 314 42.89 -26.31 -27.25
N ARG A 315 41.57 -26.50 -27.40
CA ARG A 315 40.89 -26.00 -28.60
C ARG A 315 40.25 -24.66 -28.30
N VAL A 316 40.58 -23.66 -29.11
CA VAL A 316 40.11 -22.29 -28.94
C VAL A 316 39.28 -21.89 -30.14
N ARG A 317 38.10 -21.31 -29.90
CA ARG A 317 37.27 -20.73 -30.94
C ARG A 317 36.90 -19.30 -30.56
N PHE A 318 37.28 -18.33 -31.39
CA PHE A 318 36.91 -16.93 -31.21
C PHE A 318 35.61 -16.63 -31.97
N ALA A 319 34.64 -16.02 -31.30
CA ALA A 319 33.34 -15.65 -31.85
C ALA A 319 32.71 -16.77 -32.72
N LYS A 320 32.41 -16.47 -33.99
CA LYS A 320 31.88 -17.42 -35.00
C LYS A 320 32.97 -17.98 -35.93
N GLY A 321 34.25 -17.84 -35.58
CA GLY A 321 35.37 -18.37 -36.34
C GLY A 321 35.52 -19.90 -36.20
N ASN A 322 36.53 -20.45 -36.88
CA ASN A 322 36.87 -21.86 -36.78
C ASN A 322 37.54 -22.20 -35.45
N ALA A 323 37.27 -23.39 -34.90
CA ALA A 323 38.03 -23.90 -33.77
C ALA A 323 39.46 -24.23 -34.22
N GLN A 324 40.44 -23.78 -33.44
CA GLN A 324 41.87 -24.02 -33.70
C GLN A 324 42.50 -24.70 -32.49
N ARG A 325 43.43 -25.63 -32.73
CA ARG A 325 44.26 -26.22 -31.69
C ARG A 325 45.36 -25.21 -31.33
N MET A 326 45.47 -24.86 -30.06
CA MET A 326 46.54 -24.02 -29.54
C MET A 326 47.32 -24.83 -28.51
N SER A 327 48.64 -24.91 -28.69
CA SER A 327 49.50 -25.59 -27.73
C SER A 327 49.45 -24.90 -26.37
N ALA A 328 49.57 -25.68 -25.31
CA ALA A 328 49.54 -25.25 -23.94
C ALA A 328 50.72 -25.85 -23.16
N SER A 329 50.96 -25.37 -21.96
CA SER A 329 51.94 -25.94 -21.05
C SER A 329 51.48 -25.84 -19.60
N GLU A 330 51.88 -26.83 -18.82
CA GLU A 330 51.71 -26.81 -17.37
C GLU A 330 52.69 -25.78 -16.75
N PRO A 331 52.35 -25.19 -15.61
CA PRO A 331 53.27 -24.37 -14.83
C PRO A 331 54.51 -25.13 -14.33
N ASP A 332 55.61 -24.39 -14.14
CA ASP A 332 56.89 -24.93 -13.66
C ASP A 332 56.83 -25.55 -12.24
N ASP A 333 55.83 -25.16 -11.44
CA ASP A 333 55.59 -25.71 -10.09
C ASP A 333 54.72 -26.98 -10.10
N GLN A 334 54.34 -27.47 -11.29
CA GLN A 334 53.48 -28.64 -11.50
C GLN A 334 52.07 -28.51 -10.88
N SER A 335 51.60 -27.28 -10.65
CA SER A 335 50.18 -27.08 -10.36
C SER A 335 49.32 -27.51 -11.56
N SER A 336 48.23 -28.22 -11.28
CA SER A 336 47.39 -28.81 -12.32
C SER A 336 46.06 -28.08 -12.52
N ASP A 337 45.89 -26.95 -11.84
CA ASP A 337 44.68 -26.14 -11.80
C ASP A 337 44.72 -24.99 -12.83
N LEU A 338 45.80 -24.87 -13.61
CA LEU A 338 45.89 -23.93 -14.73
C LEU A 338 46.76 -24.46 -15.89
N LEU A 339 46.47 -23.95 -17.09
CA LEU A 339 47.27 -24.17 -18.30
C LEU A 339 47.63 -22.85 -18.96
N PHE A 340 48.92 -22.67 -19.29
CA PHE A 340 49.38 -21.56 -20.11
C PHE A 340 49.11 -21.83 -21.58
N ILE A 341 48.41 -20.91 -22.26
CA ILE A 341 48.17 -20.97 -23.70
C ILE A 341 49.39 -20.37 -24.41
N SER A 342 50.01 -21.16 -25.28
CA SER A 342 51.18 -20.75 -26.05
C SER A 342 50.86 -19.59 -27.00
N ASN A 343 51.87 -18.78 -27.30
CA ASN A 343 51.76 -17.61 -28.18
C ASN A 343 50.69 -16.60 -27.71
N ALA A 344 50.91 -16.07 -26.51
CA ALA A 344 50.06 -15.05 -25.87
C ALA A 344 49.73 -13.88 -26.81
N SER A 345 50.69 -13.39 -27.59
CA SER A 345 50.47 -12.29 -28.54
C SER A 345 49.41 -12.60 -29.60
N SER A 346 49.44 -13.82 -30.17
CA SER A 346 48.43 -14.26 -31.13
C SER A 346 47.04 -14.34 -30.48
N PHE A 347 46.96 -14.91 -29.29
CA PHE A 347 45.70 -15.01 -28.55
C PHE A 347 45.10 -13.63 -28.28
N ILE A 348 45.90 -12.69 -27.75
CA ILE A 348 45.47 -11.33 -27.42
C ILE A 348 45.00 -10.59 -28.67
N ASN A 349 45.71 -10.73 -29.80
CA ASN A 349 45.33 -10.10 -31.06
C ASN A 349 43.98 -10.60 -31.61
N GLN A 350 43.66 -11.88 -31.40
CA GLN A 350 42.35 -12.44 -31.76
C GLN A 350 41.27 -12.00 -30.76
N ALA A 351 41.59 -12.00 -29.46
CA ALA A 351 40.68 -11.59 -28.40
C ALA A 351 40.20 -10.15 -28.57
N ARG A 352 41.08 -9.22 -28.94
CA ARG A 352 40.71 -7.81 -29.22
C ARG A 352 39.71 -7.60 -30.35
N LYS A 353 39.55 -8.60 -31.23
CA LYS A 353 38.69 -8.52 -32.41
C LYS A 353 37.40 -9.35 -32.25
N SER A 354 37.16 -9.86 -31.05
CA SER A 354 36.11 -10.84 -30.77
C SER A 354 35.41 -10.51 -29.46
N ASP A 355 34.10 -10.71 -29.42
CA ASP A 355 33.33 -10.50 -28.19
C ASP A 355 33.26 -11.76 -27.31
N LYS A 356 33.57 -12.93 -27.89
CA LYS A 356 33.50 -14.22 -27.19
C LYS A 356 34.68 -15.12 -27.54
N VAL A 357 35.08 -15.95 -26.59
CA VAL A 357 35.99 -17.07 -26.83
C VAL A 357 35.47 -18.32 -26.14
N TYR A 358 35.60 -19.46 -26.81
CA TYR A 358 35.31 -20.78 -26.30
C TYR A 358 36.63 -21.53 -26.17
N ILE A 359 36.90 -22.08 -25.00
CA ILE A 359 38.12 -22.86 -24.73
C ILE A 359 37.68 -24.25 -24.27
N GLU A 360 38.03 -25.26 -25.06
CA GLU A 360 37.88 -26.68 -24.71
C GLU A 360 39.20 -27.18 -24.13
N ALA A 361 39.12 -27.80 -22.95
CA ALA A 361 40.24 -28.44 -22.27
C ALA A 361 39.80 -29.74 -21.60
N ASP A 362 40.74 -30.65 -21.39
CA ASP A 362 40.49 -31.96 -20.79
C ASP A 362 40.75 -31.94 -19.28
N PHE A 363 39.88 -32.60 -18.53
CA PHE A 363 39.92 -32.67 -17.08
C PHE A 363 39.91 -34.11 -16.60
N TYR A 364 40.67 -34.38 -15.54
CA TYR A 364 40.80 -35.71 -14.95
C TYR A 364 39.44 -36.27 -14.54
N GLN A 365 39.09 -37.44 -15.08
CA GLN A 365 37.80 -38.13 -14.86
C GLN A 365 36.52 -37.39 -15.30
N GLU A 366 36.66 -36.21 -15.91
CA GLU A 366 35.56 -35.38 -16.40
C GLU A 366 35.52 -35.32 -17.93
N GLY A 367 36.64 -35.61 -18.60
CA GLY A 367 36.80 -35.49 -20.04
C GLY A 367 36.86 -34.03 -20.49
N SER A 368 36.52 -33.77 -21.75
CA SER A 368 36.57 -32.42 -22.32
C SER A 368 35.43 -31.53 -21.79
N ARG A 369 35.78 -30.29 -21.44
CA ARG A 369 34.83 -29.26 -20.99
C ARG A 369 35.08 -27.98 -21.77
N ILE A 370 33.99 -27.30 -22.15
CA ILE A 370 34.03 -26.06 -22.91
C ILE A 370 33.64 -24.90 -22.00
N PHE A 371 34.54 -23.93 -21.90
CA PHE A 371 34.30 -22.68 -21.20
C PHE A 371 34.06 -21.56 -22.20
N GLU A 372 32.90 -20.92 -22.08
CA GLU A 372 32.58 -19.71 -22.84
C GLU A 372 32.96 -18.49 -22.01
N PHE A 373 33.66 -17.53 -22.58
CA PHE A 373 34.02 -16.27 -21.94
C PHE A 373 33.49 -15.10 -22.78
N ASP A 374 32.91 -14.11 -22.09
CA ASP A 374 32.71 -12.78 -22.66
C ASP A 374 34.05 -12.04 -22.62
N ILE A 375 34.62 -11.76 -23.78
CA ILE A 375 35.91 -11.07 -23.90
C ILE A 375 35.76 -9.71 -24.58
N SER A 376 34.52 -9.21 -24.69
CA SER A 376 34.26 -7.87 -25.20
C SER A 376 35.00 -6.80 -24.39
N ASP A 377 35.30 -5.67 -25.01
CA ASP A 377 35.88 -4.50 -24.35
C ASP A 377 37.23 -4.77 -23.64
N LEU A 378 38.06 -5.67 -24.18
CA LEU A 378 39.43 -5.90 -23.69
C LEU A 378 40.31 -4.65 -23.86
N ASP A 379 40.53 -3.92 -22.76
CA ASP A 379 41.49 -2.82 -22.63
C ASP A 379 42.81 -3.33 -22.07
N TRP A 380 43.54 -4.05 -22.91
CA TRP A 380 44.94 -4.40 -22.66
C TRP A 380 45.83 -3.44 -23.46
N LYS A 381 47.03 -3.06 -23.03
CA LYS A 381 47.97 -2.27 -23.85
C LYS A 381 49.39 -2.82 -23.73
#